data_AF-A0A840CQD6-F1
#
_entry.id   AF-A0A840CQD6-F1
#
_cell.length_a   1.000
_cell.length_b   1.000
_cell.length_c   1.000
_cell.angle_alpha   90.00
_cell.angle_beta   90.00
_cell.angle_gamma   90.00
#
_symmetry.space_group_name_H-M   'P 1'
#
loop_
_entity.id
_entity.type
_entity.pdbx_description
1 polymer ?
#
loop_
_entity_poly.entity_id
_entity_poly.type
_entity_poly.pdbx_seq_one_letter_code
_entity_poly.pdbx_strand_id
1 'polypeptide(L)'
;MENRRIIISDDGMVIVSDEVKMNIGEIADLFGIYYRTAKQHIRSIEKAGITTGDNTMGGSVERMKVYPDYYGLEMIIAIAFRVQSPKAVVFRKWIQEKIVSRIGRKSIRLIEDWRDQNFSLN
;
A
#
# COMPACT_ATOMS: atom_id res chain seq x y z
N MET A 1 -1.96 -6.02 -21.00
CA MET A 1 -1.07 -5.21 -20.16
C MET A 1 -1.40 -5.55 -18.72
N GLU A 2 -0.43 -6.06 -17.94
CA GLU A 2 -0.64 -6.34 -16.52
C GLU A 2 -0.92 -5.03 -15.78
N ASN A 3 -2.07 -4.94 -15.11
CA ASN A 3 -2.40 -3.79 -14.26
C ASN A 3 -1.51 -3.84 -13.02
N ARG A 4 -0.41 -3.09 -12.99
CA ARG A 4 0.51 -2.98 -11.84
C ARG A 4 0.12 -1.90 -10.83
N ARG A 5 -1.16 -1.51 -10.79
CA ARG A 5 -1.62 -0.35 -10.01
C ARG A 5 -2.69 -0.70 -9.00
N ILE A 6 -2.88 0.22 -8.06
CA ILE A 6 -4.04 0.24 -7.17
C ILE A 6 -5.14 1.07 -7.84
N ILE A 7 -6.37 0.62 -7.68
CA ILE A 7 -7.57 1.32 -8.16
C ILE A 7 -8.54 1.45 -6.99
N ILE A 8 -9.06 2.66 -6.81
CA ILE A 8 -10.15 2.96 -5.86
C ILE A 8 -11.29 3.53 -6.69
N SER A 9 -12.32 2.73 -6.93
CA SER A 9 -13.53 3.15 -7.63
C SER A 9 -14.37 4.09 -6.77
N ASP A 10 -15.38 4.71 -7.38
CA ASP A 10 -16.21 5.72 -6.72
C ASP A 10 -17.20 5.12 -5.71
N ASP A 11 -17.54 3.84 -5.87
CA ASP A 11 -18.29 3.04 -4.89
C ASP A 11 -17.43 2.56 -3.70
N GLY A 12 -16.14 2.88 -3.70
CA GLY A 12 -15.21 2.54 -2.62
C GLY A 12 -14.57 1.15 -2.72
N MET A 13 -14.77 0.41 -3.82
CA MET A 13 -14.02 -0.83 -4.05
C MET A 13 -12.53 -0.53 -4.26
N VAL A 14 -11.68 -1.27 -3.55
CA VAL A 14 -10.23 -1.18 -3.65
C VAL A 14 -9.67 -2.46 -4.27
N ILE A 15 -9.02 -2.31 -5.42
CA ILE A 15 -8.34 -3.38 -6.15
C ILE A 15 -6.84 -3.12 -6.05
N VAL A 16 -6.09 -4.11 -5.56
CA VAL A 16 -4.63 -4.05 -5.43
C VAL A 16 -4.06 -5.18 -6.29
N SER A 17 -3.14 -4.82 -7.19
CA SER A 17 -2.39 -5.79 -7.99
C SER A 17 -1.33 -6.51 -7.16
N ASP A 18 -0.94 -7.71 -7.61
CA ASP A 18 0.11 -8.51 -6.97
C ASP A 18 1.47 -7.81 -7.03
N GLU A 19 1.76 -7.08 -8.12
CA GLU A 19 3.00 -6.33 -8.30
C GLU A 19 2.68 -4.83 -8.45
N VAL A 20 2.53 -4.12 -7.32
CA VAL A 20 2.25 -2.68 -7.31
C VAL A 20 3.49 -1.89 -7.74
N LYS A 21 3.36 -1.12 -8.81
CA LYS A 21 4.34 -0.15 -9.32
C LYS A 21 3.58 1.08 -9.81
N MET A 22 3.63 2.17 -9.04
CA MET A 22 2.94 3.41 -9.38
C MET A 22 3.89 4.59 -9.41
N ASN A 23 3.80 5.42 -10.44
CA ASN A 23 4.54 6.69 -10.51
C ASN A 23 3.83 7.79 -9.67
N ILE A 24 4.50 8.94 -9.49
CA ILE A 24 3.98 10.03 -8.65
C ILE A 24 2.61 10.55 -9.17
N GLY A 25 2.41 10.59 -10.49
CA GLY A 25 1.14 10.99 -11.10
C GLY A 25 0.03 10.01 -10.78
N GLU A 26 0.29 8.71 -10.94
CA GLU A 26 -0.68 7.66 -10.61
C GLU A 26 -1.05 7.65 -9.12
N ILE A 27 -0.10 7.93 -8.23
CA ILE A 27 -0.36 8.09 -6.79
C ILE A 27 -1.19 9.34 -6.50
N ALA A 28 -0.91 10.44 -7.19
CA ALA A 28 -1.66 11.67 -7.07
C ALA A 28 -3.12 11.45 -7.49
N ASP A 29 -3.34 10.77 -8.62
CA ASP A 29 -4.66 10.41 -9.13
C ASP A 29 -5.38 9.44 -8.19
N LEU A 30 -4.69 8.42 -7.68
CA LEU A 30 -5.24 7.44 -6.73
C LEU A 30 -5.88 8.10 -5.51
N PHE A 31 -5.20 9.10 -4.94
CA PHE A 31 -5.67 9.78 -3.74
C PHE A 31 -6.42 11.09 -4.01
N GLY A 32 -6.57 11.49 -5.28
CA GLY A 32 -7.19 12.77 -5.65
C GLY A 32 -6.46 13.97 -5.06
N ILE A 33 -5.12 13.96 -5.08
CA ILE A 33 -4.26 15.05 -4.60
C ILE A 33 -3.43 15.62 -5.73
N TYR A 34 -2.86 16.82 -5.54
CA TYR A 34 -1.96 17.40 -6.53
C TYR A 34 -0.65 16.61 -6.63
N TYR A 35 -0.11 16.49 -7.86
CA TYR A 35 1.21 15.90 -8.13
C TYR A 35 2.31 16.47 -7.22
N ARG A 36 2.32 17.80 -7.02
CA ARG A 36 3.28 18.48 -6.15
C ARG A 36 3.17 18.01 -4.69
N THR A 37 1.96 17.80 -4.20
CA THR A 37 1.68 17.29 -2.85
C THR A 37 2.15 15.85 -2.70
N ALA A 38 1.85 14.99 -3.68
CA ALA A 38 2.37 13.61 -3.70
C ALA A 38 3.90 13.59 -3.69
N LYS A 39 4.55 14.39 -4.55
CA LYS A 39 6.02 14.53 -4.62
C LYS A 39 6.62 15.00 -3.28
N GLN A 40 5.97 15.93 -2.58
CA GLN A 40 6.41 16.39 -1.27
C GLN A 40 6.31 15.30 -0.20
N HIS A 41 5.20 14.54 -0.16
CA HIS A 41 5.04 13.44 0.79
C HIS A 41 6.07 12.34 0.56
N ILE A 42 6.29 11.93 -0.69
CA ILE A 42 7.29 10.92 -1.07
C ILE A 42 8.67 11.34 -0.57
N ARG A 43 9.12 12.55 -0.92
CA ARG A 43 10.44 13.06 -0.50
C ARG A 43 10.58 13.12 1.01
N SER A 44 9.51 13.45 1.73
CA SER A 44 9.47 13.46 3.19
C SER A 44 9.59 12.04 3.78
N ILE A 45 8.95 11.04 3.17
CA ILE A 45 9.05 9.63 3.58
C ILE A 45 10.47 9.11 3.34
N GLU A 46 11.03 9.35 2.16
CA GLU A 46 12.40 8.96 1.81
C GLU A 46 13.43 9.61 2.73
N LYS A 47 13.27 10.91 3.04
CA LYS A 47 14.15 11.63 3.96
C LYS A 47 14.08 11.05 5.38
N ALA A 48 12.92 10.56 5.79
CA ALA A 48 12.74 9.91 7.08
C ALA A 48 13.26 8.47 7.14
N GLY A 49 13.70 7.89 6.01
CA GLY A 49 14.19 6.51 5.94
C GLY A 49 13.11 5.45 6.18
N ILE A 50 11.83 5.82 6.11
CA ILE A 50 10.70 4.92 6.41
C ILE A 50 10.49 3.92 5.26
N THR A 51 10.70 4.36 4.03
CA THR A 51 10.59 3.54 2.83
C THR A 51 11.51 4.11 1.77
N THR A 52 12.25 3.25 1.09
CA THR A 52 13.06 3.62 -0.08
C THR A 52 12.28 3.17 -1.31
N GLY A 53 12.13 4.01 -2.34
CA GLY A 53 11.48 3.54 -3.56
C GLY A 53 12.29 2.42 -4.22
N ASP A 54 11.65 1.70 -5.14
CA ASP A 54 12.25 0.54 -5.78
C ASP A 54 13.32 0.99 -6.80
N ASN A 55 14.54 1.20 -6.31
CA ASN A 55 15.67 1.68 -7.10
C ASN A 55 16.17 0.65 -8.14
N THR A 56 15.54 -0.53 -8.22
CA THR A 56 15.95 -1.60 -9.14
C THR A 56 15.46 -1.38 -10.58
N MET A 57 14.50 -0.47 -10.80
CA MET A 57 13.77 -0.35 -12.07
C MET A 57 13.97 1.00 -12.80
N GLY A 58 15.01 1.77 -12.42
CA GLY A 58 15.32 3.07 -13.01
C GLY A 58 15.01 4.25 -12.10
N GLY A 59 15.60 5.40 -12.40
CA GLY A 59 15.38 6.60 -11.64
C GLY A 59 15.79 7.88 -12.35
N SER A 60 15.04 8.93 -12.06
CA SER A 60 15.29 10.29 -12.53
C SER A 60 16.34 10.98 -11.66
N VAL A 61 17.30 11.67 -12.29
CA VAL A 61 18.32 12.44 -11.58
C VAL A 61 17.85 13.88 -11.38
N GLU A 62 17.74 14.32 -10.14
CA GLU A 62 17.47 15.72 -9.79
C GLU A 62 18.52 16.20 -8.80
N ARG A 63 19.31 17.23 -9.17
CA ARG A 63 20.36 17.85 -8.35
C ARG A 63 21.25 16.83 -7.62
N MET A 64 21.86 15.91 -8.38
CA MET A 64 22.80 14.89 -7.86
C MET A 64 22.18 13.74 -7.03
N LYS A 65 20.84 13.66 -6.93
CA LYS A 65 20.14 12.54 -6.29
C LYS A 65 19.30 11.77 -7.32
N VAL A 66 19.41 10.44 -7.30
CA VAL A 66 18.55 9.55 -8.10
C VAL A 66 17.25 9.32 -7.34
N TYR A 67 16.13 9.53 -8.01
CA TYR A 67 14.79 9.29 -7.50
C TYR A 67 14.14 8.16 -8.29
N PRO A 68 13.56 7.14 -7.63
CA PRO A 68 12.87 6.08 -8.33
C PRO A 68 11.66 6.62 -9.10
N ASP A 69 11.49 6.10 -10.32
CA ASP A 69 10.38 6.48 -11.21
C ASP A 69 9.07 5.80 -10.79
N TYR A 70 9.17 4.66 -10.10
CA TYR A 70 8.05 3.86 -9.60
C TYR A 70 8.18 3.56 -8.11
N TYR A 71 7.03 3.50 -7.45
CA TYR A 71 6.92 3.21 -6.02
C TYR A 71 6.03 1.99 -5.79
N GLY A 72 6.49 1.11 -4.89
CA GLY A 72 5.78 -0.10 -4.46
C GLY A 72 4.75 0.16 -3.37
N LEU A 73 3.99 -0.90 -3.03
CA LEU A 73 2.84 -0.85 -2.11
C LEU A 73 3.16 -0.16 -0.77
N GLU A 74 4.36 -0.36 -0.24
CA GLU A 74 4.84 0.23 1.02
C GLU A 74 4.78 1.76 0.99
N MET A 75 5.21 2.37 -0.11
CA MET A 75 5.16 3.82 -0.28
C MET A 75 3.72 4.30 -0.40
N ILE A 76 2.88 3.60 -1.16
CA ILE A 76 1.45 3.96 -1.29
C ILE A 76 0.77 3.91 0.07
N ILE A 77 1.02 2.87 0.88
CA ILE A 77 0.50 2.75 2.25
C ILE A 77 1.00 3.93 3.10
N ALA A 78 2.30 4.22 3.09
CA ALA A 78 2.86 5.32 3.87
C ALA A 78 2.23 6.68 3.53
N ILE A 79 1.98 6.95 2.24
CA ILE A 79 1.29 8.17 1.79
C ILE A 79 -0.17 8.17 2.25
N ALA A 80 -0.87 7.04 2.14
CA ALA A 80 -2.27 6.95 2.57
C ALA A 80 -2.46 7.32 4.04
N PHE A 81 -1.48 7.05 4.92
CA PHE A 81 -1.54 7.46 6.33
C PHE A 81 -1.15 8.92 6.59
N ARG A 82 -0.54 9.60 5.62
CA ARG A 82 -0.16 11.02 5.71
C ARG A 82 -1.17 11.97 5.07
N VAL A 83 -1.91 11.49 4.07
CA VAL A 83 -2.83 12.32 3.27
C VAL A 83 -4.25 12.31 3.85
N GLN A 84 -4.87 13.50 3.90
CA GLN A 84 -6.27 13.69 4.28
C GLN A 84 -7.13 13.88 3.03
N SER A 85 -7.41 12.80 2.30
CA SER A 85 -8.35 12.81 1.17
C SER A 85 -9.43 11.73 1.33
N PRO A 86 -10.62 11.89 0.71
CA PRO A 86 -11.68 10.87 0.76
C PRO A 86 -11.18 9.49 0.29
N LYS A 87 -10.44 9.44 -0.83
CA LYS A 87 -9.86 8.21 -1.36
C LYS A 87 -8.80 7.61 -0.41
N ALA A 88 -8.02 8.44 0.29
CA ALA A 88 -7.09 7.96 1.32
C ALA A 88 -7.83 7.37 2.54
N VAL A 89 -8.97 7.94 2.95
CA VAL A 89 -9.82 7.38 4.02
C VAL A 89 -10.34 6.00 3.62
N VAL A 90 -10.85 5.85 2.39
CA VAL A 90 -11.32 4.55 1.85
C VAL A 90 -10.18 3.52 1.87
N PHE A 91 -9.01 3.90 1.38
CA PHE A 91 -7.85 3.00 1.35
C PHE A 91 -7.42 2.56 2.76
N ARG A 92 -7.38 3.48 3.73
CA ARG A 92 -7.05 3.13 5.13
C ARG A 92 -8.05 2.17 5.75
N LYS A 93 -9.35 2.36 5.52
CA LYS A 93 -10.39 1.43 5.99
C LYS A 93 -10.20 0.04 5.37
N TRP A 94 -9.95 -0.02 4.07
CA TRP A 94 -9.67 -1.29 3.38
C TRP A 94 -8.45 -2.01 3.98
N ILE A 95 -7.36 -1.29 4.28
CA ILE A 95 -6.18 -1.89 4.95
C ILE A 95 -6.59 -2.48 6.31
N GLN A 96 -7.33 -1.73 7.12
CA GLN A 96 -7.79 -2.18 8.44
C GLN A 96 -8.64 -3.45 8.32
N GLU A 97 -9.60 -3.48 7.40
CA GLU A 97 -10.47 -4.63 7.15
C GLU A 97 -9.67 -5.87 6.71
N LYS A 98 -8.68 -5.71 5.84
CA LYS A 98 -7.80 -6.81 5.40
C LYS A 98 -6.96 -7.36 6.55
N ILE A 99 -6.43 -6.50 7.41
CA ILE A 99 -5.65 -6.90 8.59
C ILE A 99 -6.53 -7.66 9.57
N VAL A 100 -7.69 -7.09 9.96
CA VAL A 100 -8.63 -7.71 10.90
C VAL A 100 -9.11 -9.06 10.39
N SER A 101 -9.49 -9.15 9.11
CA SER A 101 -9.93 -10.41 8.48
C SER A 101 -8.84 -11.48 8.44
N ARG A 102 -7.56 -11.08 8.37
CA ARG A 102 -6.43 -12.02 8.39
C ARG A 102 -6.13 -12.52 9.81
N ILE A 103 -6.23 -11.64 10.81
CA ILE A 103 -6.06 -12.01 12.21
C ILE A 103 -7.18 -12.95 12.65
N GLY A 104 -8.44 -12.62 12.38
CA GLY A 104 -9.58 -13.48 12.72
C GLY A 104 -9.46 -14.89 12.13
N ARG A 105 -9.06 -15.00 10.86
CA ARG A 105 -8.79 -16.30 10.21
C ARG A 105 -7.66 -17.09 10.88
N LYS A 106 -6.57 -16.42 11.27
CA LYS A 106 -5.48 -17.10 12.00
C LYS A 106 -5.97 -17.62 13.35
N SER A 107 -6.73 -16.82 14.10
CA SER A 107 -7.26 -17.22 15.40
C SER A 107 -8.20 -18.44 15.29
N ILE A 108 -9.07 -18.48 14.29
CA ILE A 108 -9.96 -19.62 14.04
C ILE A 108 -9.14 -20.89 13.74
N ARG A 109 -8.15 -20.80 12.85
CA ARG A 109 -7.27 -21.93 12.54
C ARG A 109 -6.54 -22.47 13.76
N LEU A 110 -6.03 -21.58 14.63
CA LEU A 110 -5.36 -22.01 15.87
C LEU A 110 -6.30 -22.77 16.81
N ILE A 111 -7.58 -22.41 16.86
CA ILE A 111 -8.59 -23.10 17.68
C ILE A 111 -8.95 -24.45 17.06
N GLU A 112 -9.10 -24.51 15.73
CA GLU A 112 -9.34 -25.75 15.00
C GLU A 112 -8.17 -26.73 15.16
N ASP A 113 -6.93 -26.26 14.96
CA ASP A 113 -5.71 -27.04 15.12
C ASP A 113 -5.56 -27.57 16.56
N TRP A 114 -5.87 -26.74 17.58
CA TRP A 114 -5.86 -27.17 18.98
C TRP A 114 -6.94 -28.22 19.25
N ARG A 115 -8.15 -28.05 18.70
CA ARG A 115 -9.24 -29.01 18.87
C ARG A 115 -8.86 -30.36 18.27
N ASP A 116 -8.34 -30.38 17.05
CA ASP A 116 -8.04 -31.61 16.32
C ASP A 116 -6.88 -32.40 16.95
N GLN A 117 -5.91 -31.72 17.58
CA GLN A 117 -4.82 -32.37 18.34
C GLN A 117 -5.28 -32.99 19.67
N ASN A 118 -6.30 -32.42 20.33
CA ASN A 118 -6.76 -32.90 21.63
C ASN A 118 -7.95 -33.88 21.55
N PHE A 119 -8.67 -33.92 20.43
CA PHE A 119 -9.80 -34.84 20.21
C PHE A 119 -9.45 -36.09 19.39
N SER A 120 -8.25 -36.18 18.78
CA SER A 120 -7.78 -37.37 18.06
C SER A 120 -7.18 -38.47 18.95
N LEU A 121 -7.16 -38.25 20.27
CA LEU A 121 -6.59 -39.16 21.28
C LEU A 121 -7.65 -39.89 22.13
N ASN A 122 -8.94 -39.75 21.81
CA ASN A 122 -10.06 -40.49 22.40
C ASN A 122 -10.82 -41.26 21.31
#